data_AF-A0A367AKH7-F1
#
_entry.id   AF-A0A367AKH7-F1
#
_cell.length_a   1.000
_cell.length_b   1.000
_cell.length_c   1.000
_cell.angle_alpha   90.00
_cell.angle_beta   90.00
_cell.angle_gamma   90.00
#
_symmetry.space_group_name_H-M   'P 1'
#
loop_
_entity.id
_entity.type
_entity.pdbx_description
1 polymer ?
#
loop_
_entity_poly.entity_id
_entity_poly.type
_entity_poly.pdbx_seq_one_letter_code
_entity_poly.pdbx_strand_id
1 'polypeptide(L)'
;MRTDDQPTGPAATAPYRFAEQHTPPEPVRVSEVAQTTFEHVYEVDPRLMEVHVLQQVFPNWDTLRIMRSRGDHLAWMHAHFAEKVVAGSEILAEIEREQAPTPPPR
;
A
#
# COMPACT_ATOMS: atom_id res chain seq x y z
N MET A 1 -13.31 -19.62 -15.07
CA MET A 1 -12.10 -18.87 -14.67
C MET A 1 -11.80 -17.92 -15.82
N ARG A 2 -12.23 -16.65 -15.72
CA ARG A 2 -11.92 -15.63 -16.74
C ARG A 2 -10.54 -15.08 -16.43
N THR A 3 -9.66 -15.11 -17.42
CA THR A 3 -8.23 -14.79 -17.29
C THR A 3 -7.93 -13.39 -17.84
N ASP A 4 -8.93 -12.51 -17.89
CA ASP A 4 -8.92 -11.33 -18.77
C ASP A 4 -8.59 -10.00 -18.07
N ASP A 5 -8.14 -10.02 -16.80
CA ASP A 5 -7.90 -8.78 -16.02
C ASP A 5 -6.44 -8.67 -15.54
N GLN A 6 -5.49 -9.02 -16.40
CA GLN A 6 -4.08 -8.76 -16.13
C GLN A 6 -3.74 -7.35 -16.65
N PRO A 7 -3.30 -6.41 -15.79
CA PRO A 7 -3.02 -5.04 -16.22
C PRO A 7 -1.92 -5.07 -17.30
N THR A 8 -2.17 -4.33 -18.40
CA THR A 8 -1.26 -4.15 -19.54
C THR A 8 -0.05 -3.31 -19.15
N GLY A 9 0.83 -3.89 -18.33
CA GLY A 9 2.22 -3.47 -18.26
C GLY A 9 2.94 -3.77 -19.58
N PRO A 10 4.17 -3.26 -19.77
CA PRO A 10 4.95 -3.54 -20.98
C PRO A 10 4.97 -5.04 -21.25
N ALA A 11 4.74 -5.42 -22.51
CA ALA A 11 4.70 -6.81 -22.94
C ALA A 11 5.92 -7.56 -22.39
N ALA A 12 5.73 -8.78 -21.88
CA ALA A 12 6.77 -9.59 -21.22
C ALA A 12 8.03 -9.85 -22.08
N THR A 13 8.05 -9.38 -23.34
CA THR A 13 9.12 -9.46 -24.33
C THR A 13 9.81 -8.11 -24.63
N ALA A 14 9.45 -7.01 -23.97
CA ALA A 14 10.14 -5.73 -24.16
C ALA A 14 11.59 -5.80 -23.64
N PRO A 15 12.59 -5.23 -24.36
CA PRO A 15 13.96 -5.24 -23.91
C PRO A 15 14.12 -4.43 -22.63
N TYR A 16 14.97 -4.91 -21.70
CA TYR A 16 15.30 -4.21 -20.46
C TYR A 16 15.81 -2.79 -20.76
N ARG A 17 15.20 -1.78 -20.12
CA ARG A 17 15.67 -0.39 -20.17
C ARG A 17 15.94 0.11 -18.76
N PHE A 18 17.21 0.34 -18.44
CA PHE A 18 17.66 0.72 -17.10
C PHE A 18 16.87 1.90 -16.51
N ALA A 19 16.67 2.96 -17.30
CA ALA A 19 15.94 4.15 -16.85
C ALA A 19 14.49 3.83 -16.43
N GLU A 20 13.79 2.94 -17.16
CA GLU A 20 12.42 2.55 -16.82
C GLU A 20 12.35 1.71 -15.53
N GLN A 21 13.47 1.08 -15.14
CA GLN A 21 13.55 0.20 -13.98
C GLN A 21 14.06 0.91 -12.72
N HIS A 22 14.74 2.05 -12.86
CA HIS A 22 15.41 2.75 -11.76
C HIS A 22 14.97 4.20 -11.58
N THR A 23 14.26 4.79 -12.53
CA THR A 23 13.70 6.14 -12.39
C THR A 23 12.20 6.02 -12.12
N PRO A 24 11.74 6.25 -10.88
CA PRO A 24 10.31 6.29 -10.60
C PRO A 24 9.62 7.47 -11.32
N PRO A 25 8.29 7.40 -11.54
CA PRO A 25 7.49 8.57 -11.88
C PRO A 25 7.67 9.72 -10.88
N GLU A 26 7.33 10.93 -11.33
CA GLU A 26 7.35 12.11 -10.45
C GLU A 26 6.37 11.91 -9.28
N PRO A 27 6.82 12.07 -8.01
CA PRO A 27 5.95 11.91 -6.86
C PRO A 27 4.87 12.99 -6.79
N VAL A 28 3.65 12.57 -6.48
CA VAL A 28 2.49 13.44 -6.25
C VAL A 28 2.19 13.45 -4.77
N ARG A 29 2.12 14.64 -4.16
CA ARG A 29 1.72 14.77 -2.75
C ARG A 29 0.22 14.44 -2.59
N VAL A 30 -0.10 13.55 -1.65
CA VAL A 30 -1.46 13.10 -1.35
C VAL A 30 -2.00 13.77 -0.09
N SER A 31 -1.12 14.01 0.89
CA SER A 31 -1.44 14.71 2.13
C SER A 31 -0.20 15.42 2.68
N GLU A 32 -0.34 16.08 3.84
CA GLU A 32 0.80 16.68 4.55
C GLU A 32 1.89 15.66 4.93
N VAL A 33 1.53 14.38 5.05
CA VAL A 33 2.44 13.31 5.51
C VAL A 33 2.79 12.28 4.45
N ALA A 34 2.04 12.22 3.34
CA ALA A 34 2.19 11.16 2.36
C ALA A 34 2.27 11.67 0.91
N GLN A 35 3.08 10.98 0.11
CA GLN A 35 3.17 11.13 -1.33
C GLN A 35 2.91 9.78 -2.03
N THR A 36 2.71 9.83 -3.34
CA THR A 36 2.53 8.64 -4.19
C THR A 36 3.32 8.76 -5.47
N THR A 37 3.93 7.66 -5.89
CA THR A 37 4.71 7.55 -7.13
C THR A 37 4.07 6.55 -8.10
N PHE A 38 3.43 5.52 -7.57
CA PHE A 38 2.66 4.52 -8.31
C PHE A 38 1.26 4.42 -7.73
N GLU A 39 0.30 4.02 -8.57
CA GLU A 39 -1.08 3.81 -8.13
C GLU A 39 -1.14 2.88 -6.91
N HIS A 40 -1.88 3.31 -5.89
CA HIS A 40 -2.04 2.62 -4.60
C HIS A 40 -0.76 2.43 -3.76
N VAL A 41 0.35 3.05 -4.13
CA VAL A 41 1.59 3.10 -3.33
C VAL A 41 1.66 4.45 -2.62
N TYR A 42 1.48 4.43 -1.31
CA TYR A 42 1.57 5.62 -0.46
C TYR A 42 2.79 5.52 0.42
N GLU A 43 3.67 6.51 0.31
CA GLU A 43 4.94 6.60 1.01
C GLU A 43 4.92 7.83 1.91
N VAL A 44 5.61 7.76 3.05
CA VAL A 44 5.81 8.95 3.89
C VAL A 44 6.65 9.95 3.10
N ASP A 45 6.25 11.23 3.12
CA ASP A 45 6.98 12.29 2.41
C ASP A 45 8.45 12.32 2.89
N PRO A 46 9.44 12.18 1.99
CA PRO A 46 10.86 12.08 2.36
C PRO A 46 11.37 13.25 3.22
N ARG A 47 10.75 14.43 3.11
CA ARG A 47 11.08 15.61 3.94
C ARG A 47 10.84 15.38 5.44
N LEU A 48 10.01 14.41 5.79
CA LEU A 48 9.73 14.02 7.17
C LEU A 48 10.68 12.94 7.69
N MET A 49 11.56 12.41 6.84
CA MET A 49 12.41 11.24 7.10
C MET A 49 13.90 11.52 6.87
N GLU A 50 14.38 12.70 7.29
CA GLU A 50 15.77 13.11 7.03
C GLU A 50 16.77 12.73 8.14
N VAL A 51 16.32 12.65 9.40
CA VAL A 51 17.24 12.60 10.56
C VAL A 51 17.47 11.20 11.11
N HIS A 52 16.42 10.39 11.23
CA HIS A 52 16.48 9.11 11.97
C HIS A 52 16.24 7.88 11.12
N VAL A 53 15.60 8.02 9.96
CA VAL A 53 15.23 6.89 9.10
C VAL A 53 15.52 7.25 7.66
N LEU A 54 16.68 6.84 7.15
CA LEU A 54 17.03 7.06 5.76
C LEU A 54 16.17 6.16 4.86
N GLN A 55 15.61 6.75 3.81
CA GLN A 55 14.86 6.02 2.80
C GLN A 55 15.80 5.19 1.93
N GLN A 56 15.44 3.92 1.74
CA GLN A 56 16.14 3.04 0.81
C GLN A 56 15.61 3.27 -0.60
N VAL A 57 16.51 3.35 -1.58
CA VAL A 57 16.12 3.45 -2.99
C VAL A 57 15.82 2.04 -3.51
N PHE A 58 14.57 1.81 -3.88
CA PHE A 58 14.14 0.56 -4.52
C PHE A 58 13.98 0.75 -6.03
N PRO A 59 14.40 -0.23 -6.85
CA PRO A 59 14.08 -0.21 -8.26
C PRO A 59 12.58 -0.44 -8.47
N ASN A 60 12.02 0.17 -9.52
CA ASN A 60 10.59 0.17 -9.83
C ASN A 60 10.01 -1.25 -9.90
N TRP A 61 10.72 -2.19 -10.52
CA TRP A 61 10.25 -3.57 -10.64
C TRP A 61 10.09 -4.25 -9.29
N ASP A 62 10.93 -3.91 -8.30
CA ASP A 62 10.90 -4.55 -7.00
C ASP A 62 9.73 -4.02 -6.17
N THR A 63 9.53 -2.69 -6.17
CA THR A 63 8.33 -2.06 -5.61
C THR A 63 7.05 -2.67 -6.19
N LEU A 64 6.96 -2.73 -7.52
CA LEU A 64 5.77 -3.27 -8.19
C LEU A 64 5.59 -4.77 -7.96
N ARG A 65 6.68 -5.54 -7.84
CA ARG A 65 6.64 -6.97 -7.48
C ARG A 65 6.05 -7.14 -6.07
N ILE A 66 6.52 -6.38 -5.09
CA ILE A 66 6.01 -6.43 -3.71
C ILE A 66 4.51 -6.08 -3.70
N MET A 67 4.11 -5.02 -4.41
CA MET A 67 2.70 -4.60 -4.46
C MET A 67 1.81 -5.67 -5.09
N ARG A 68 2.23 -6.29 -6.20
CA ARG A 68 1.47 -7.38 -6.84
C ARG A 68 1.32 -8.60 -5.94
N SER A 69 2.34 -8.93 -5.14
CA SER A 69 2.33 -10.08 -4.24
C SER A 69 1.73 -9.79 -2.87
N ARG A 70 1.36 -8.53 -2.57
CA ARG A 70 0.92 -8.11 -1.23
C ARG A 70 -0.31 -8.88 -0.74
N GLY A 71 -1.32 -9.05 -1.60
CA GLY A 71 -2.56 -9.73 -1.25
C GLY A 71 -2.32 -11.19 -0.86
N ASP A 72 -1.61 -11.94 -1.72
CA ASP A 72 -1.29 -13.35 -1.50
C ASP A 72 -0.44 -13.55 -0.24
N HIS A 73 0.54 -12.67 -0.03
CA HIS A 73 1.38 -12.71 1.15
C HIS A 73 0.57 -12.50 2.44
N LEU A 74 -0.32 -11.50 2.47
CA LEU A 74 -1.17 -11.25 3.64
C LEU A 74 -2.15 -12.41 3.87
N ALA A 75 -2.75 -12.96 2.82
CA ALA A 75 -3.62 -14.13 2.94
C ALA A 75 -2.88 -15.32 3.55
N TRP A 76 -1.64 -15.58 3.10
CA TRP A 76 -0.79 -16.60 3.68
C TRP A 76 -0.47 -16.31 5.15
N MET A 77 -0.02 -15.10 5.48
CA MET A 77 0.29 -14.68 6.86
C MET A 77 -0.90 -14.88 7.79
N HIS A 78 -2.08 -14.44 7.36
CA HIS A 78 -3.32 -14.58 8.11
C HIS A 78 -3.69 -16.04 8.37
N ALA A 79 -3.60 -16.90 7.36
CA ALA A 79 -3.95 -18.31 7.50
C ALA A 79 -3.01 -19.09 8.44
N HIS A 80 -1.75 -18.65 8.57
CA HIS A 80 -0.73 -19.40 9.31
C HIS A 80 -0.48 -18.87 10.71
N PHE A 81 -0.66 -17.57 10.93
CA PHE A 81 -0.24 -16.93 12.18
C PHE A 81 -1.36 -16.26 12.96
N ALA A 82 -2.50 -15.94 12.34
CA ALA A 82 -3.58 -15.26 13.02
C ALA A 82 -4.66 -16.24 13.49
N GLU A 83 -5.08 -16.13 14.75
CA GLU A 83 -6.30 -16.78 15.23
C GLU A 83 -7.55 -16.16 14.58
N LYS A 84 -7.53 -14.84 14.40
CA LYS A 84 -8.62 -14.08 13.77
C LYS A 84 -8.06 -12.87 13.02
N VAL A 85 -8.66 -12.58 11.87
CA VAL A 85 -8.42 -11.34 11.10
C VAL A 85 -9.65 -10.46 11.24
N VAL A 86 -9.44 -9.19 11.58
CA VAL A 86 -10.50 -8.19 11.72
C VAL A 86 -10.17 -7.02 10.81
N ALA A 87 -11.15 -6.53 10.04
CA ALA A 87 -10.94 -5.36 9.21
C ALA A 87 -10.79 -4.09 10.08
N GLY A 88 -9.87 -3.19 9.73
CA GLY A 88 -9.69 -1.95 10.47
C GLY A 88 -10.95 -1.09 10.56
N SER A 89 -11.82 -1.14 9.56
CA SER A 89 -13.12 -0.45 9.57
C SER A 89 -14.06 -0.97 10.66
N GLU A 90 -13.99 -2.26 11.01
CA GLU A 90 -14.79 -2.81 12.11
C GLU A 90 -14.31 -2.25 13.45
N ILE A 91 -13.00 -2.12 13.62
CA ILE A 91 -12.39 -1.52 14.82
C ILE A 91 -12.79 -0.05 14.95
N LEU A 92 -12.73 0.72 13.85
CA LEU A 92 -13.14 2.12 13.86
C LEU A 92 -14.63 2.28 14.23
N ALA A 93 -15.50 1.44 13.66
CA ALA A 93 -16.93 1.46 13.98
C ALA A 93 -17.24 1.04 15.44
N GLU A 94 -16.37 0.24 16.07
CA GLU A 94 -16.45 -0.06 17.50
C GLU A 94 -16.09 1.17 18.34
N ILE A 95 -14.97 1.82 18.03
CA ILE A 95 -14.50 3.04 18.73
C ILE A 95 -15.55 4.16 18.64
N GLU A 96 -16.14 4.38 17.46
CA GLU A 96 -17.19 5.39 17.27
C GLU A 96 -18.45 5.11 18.11
N ARG A 97 -18.84 3.84 18.29
CA ARG A 97 -19.97 3.46 19.13
C ARG A 97 -19.70 3.70 20.62
N GLU A 98 -18.48 3.46 21.07
CA GLU A 98 -18.09 3.73 22.46
C GLU A 98 -18.09 5.23 22.80
N GLN A 99 -17.77 6.08 21.82
CA GLN A 99 -17.73 7.53 21.99
C GLN A 99 -19.11 8.20 21.84
N ALA A 100 -20.14 7.46 21.43
CA ALA A 100 -21.48 7.99 21.28
C ALA A 100 -22.10 8.31 22.67
N PRO A 101 -22.64 9.52 22.88
CA PRO A 101 -23.23 9.88 24.16
C PRO A 101 -24.46 9.02 24.47
N THR A 102 -24.58 8.56 25.72
CA THR A 102 -25.77 7.84 26.18
C THR A 102 -27.00 8.75 26.05
N PRO A 103 -28.07 8.31 25.34
CA PRO A 103 -29.26 9.12 25.21
C PRO A 103 -29.90 9.37 26.60
N PRO A 104 -30.48 10.55 26.83
CA PRO A 104 -31.05 10.87 28.14
C PRO A 104 -32.19 9.90 28.48
N PRO A 105 -32.36 9.53 29.77
CA PRO A 105 -33.48 8.70 30.19
C PRO A 105 -34.81 9.39 29.86
N ARG A 106 -35.80 8.59 29.45
CA ARG A 106 -37.18 9.05 29.15
C ARG A 106 -37.96 9.39 30.42
#